data_AF-A0A8C1SQB7-F1
#
_entry.id   AF-A0A8C1SQB7-F1
#
_cell.length_a   1.000
_cell.length_b   1.000
_cell.length_c   1.000
_cell.angle_alpha   90.00
_cell.angle_beta   90.00
_cell.angle_gamma   90.00
#
_symmetry.space_group_name_H-M   'P 1'
#
loop_
_entity.id
_entity.type
_entity.pdbx_description
1 polymer ?
#
loop_
_entity_poly.entity_id
_entity_poly.type
_entity_poly.pdbx_seq_one_letter_code
_entity_poly.pdbx_strand_id
1 'polypeptide(L)'
;MASAWLCQNIIICLPRQYLWTLYALAKDLLHPTPEEERRTHKKKRLVQCPNSYFMDVKCPGCYKITTVFSHAQTVVLCVGCSTVLCQPTGGKARLTEGSFVFLLKLRQV
;
A
#
# COMPACT_ATOMS: atom_id res chain seq x y z
N MET A 1 -38.83 12.47 -33.96
CA MET A 1 -38.56 12.52 -35.42
C MET A 1 -37.10 12.91 -35.62
N ALA A 2 -36.24 11.94 -35.92
CA ALA A 2 -34.86 12.10 -36.42
C ALA A 2 -34.42 10.70 -36.90
N SER A 3 -34.72 10.39 -38.16
CA SER A 3 -33.74 10.27 -39.26
C SER A 3 -32.81 9.07 -39.12
N ALA A 4 -33.25 7.98 -39.75
CA ALA A 4 -32.46 6.81 -40.08
C ALA A 4 -31.27 7.19 -41.00
N TRP A 5 -30.12 6.58 -40.75
CA TRP A 5 -29.07 6.39 -41.76
C TRP A 5 -28.90 4.89 -42.00
N LEU A 6 -29.44 4.43 -43.14
CA LEU A 6 -29.07 3.18 -43.78
C LEU A 6 -28.00 3.53 -44.83
N CYS A 7 -26.75 3.16 -44.56
CA CYS A 7 -25.70 3.05 -45.57
C CYS A 7 -25.10 1.63 -45.43
N GLN A 8 -24.75 1.02 -46.57
CA GLN A 8 -24.65 -0.43 -46.79
C GLN A 8 -24.09 -1.29 -45.64
N ASN A 9 -24.95 -2.23 -45.23
CA ASN A 9 -24.71 -3.58 -44.74
C ASN A 9 -23.68 -3.82 -43.63
N ILE A 10 -24.26 -4.11 -42.46
CA ILE A 10 -23.65 -4.45 -41.17
C ILE A 10 -23.09 -3.24 -40.42
N ILE A 11 -24.00 -2.35 -40.00
CA ILE A 11 -23.84 -1.64 -38.73
C ILE A 11 -23.85 -2.73 -37.65
N ILE A 12 -22.67 -3.21 -37.25
CA ILE A 12 -22.54 -3.94 -36.00
C ILE A 12 -22.82 -2.89 -34.92
N CYS A 13 -24.06 -2.80 -34.47
CA CYS A 13 -24.32 -2.38 -33.11
C CYS A 13 -23.63 -3.43 -32.24
N LEU A 14 -22.32 -3.31 -32.02
CA LEU A 14 -21.65 -4.07 -30.97
C LEU A 14 -22.29 -3.54 -29.70
N PRO A 15 -23.18 -4.31 -29.01
CA PRO A 15 -23.64 -3.91 -27.70
C PRO A 15 -22.42 -3.59 -26.84
N ARG A 16 -22.58 -2.61 -25.96
CA ARG A 16 -21.65 -2.24 -24.89
C ARG A 16 -21.14 -3.45 -24.05
N GLN A 17 -21.72 -4.63 -24.27
CA GLN A 17 -21.32 -5.95 -23.79
C GLN A 17 -19.99 -6.48 -24.39
N TYR A 18 -19.63 -6.15 -25.64
CA TYR A 18 -18.43 -6.73 -26.31
C TYR A 18 -17.10 -6.07 -25.91
N LEU A 19 -17.14 -4.83 -25.41
CA LEU A 19 -15.91 -4.14 -24.97
C LEU A 19 -15.36 -4.73 -23.65
N TRP A 20 -16.25 -5.25 -22.79
CA TRP A 20 -15.88 -5.84 -21.50
C TRP A 20 -15.21 -7.21 -21.64
N THR A 21 -15.65 -8.05 -22.59
CA THR A 21 -15.07 -9.38 -22.82
C THR A 21 -13.66 -9.31 -23.43
N LEU A 22 -13.38 -8.33 -24.30
CA LEU A 22 -12.03 -8.11 -24.83
C LEU A 22 -11.05 -7.57 -23.76
N TYR A 23 -11.51 -6.67 -22.88
CA TYR A 23 -10.69 -6.12 -21.81
C TYR A 23 -10.36 -7.14 -20.70
N ALA A 24 -11.25 -8.10 -20.46
CA ALA A 24 -11.01 -9.17 -19.48
C ALA A 24 -9.90 -10.15 -19.90
N LEU A 25 -9.68 -10.35 -21.21
CA LEU A 25 -8.66 -11.27 -21.74
C LEU A 25 -7.27 -10.62 -21.89
N ALA A 26 -7.20 -9.28 -21.89
CA ALA A 26 -5.97 -8.51 -22.14
C ALA A 26 -5.18 -8.10 -20.88
N LYS A 27 -5.62 -8.47 -19.67
CA LYS A 27 -4.86 -8.18 -18.44
C LYS A 27 -3.78 -9.23 -18.22
N ASP A 28 -2.52 -8.79 -18.28
CA ASP A 28 -1.37 -9.62 -17.91
C ASP A 28 -1.39 -9.91 -16.40
N LEU A 29 -1.71 -11.16 -16.05
CA LEU A 29 -1.78 -11.63 -14.66
C LEU A 29 -0.41 -12.01 -14.09
N LEU A 30 0.59 -12.24 -14.94
CA LEU A 30 1.92 -12.68 -14.52
C LEU A 30 2.84 -11.49 -14.23
N HIS A 31 2.60 -10.35 -14.86
CA HIS A 31 3.39 -9.12 -14.68
C HIS A 31 2.49 -7.93 -14.35
N PRO A 32 1.79 -7.94 -13.20
CA PRO A 32 0.99 -6.80 -12.78
C PRO A 32 1.89 -5.57 -12.57
N THR A 33 1.34 -4.39 -12.84
CA THR A 33 2.06 -3.14 -12.57
C THR A 33 2.21 -2.95 -11.04
N PRO A 34 3.29 -2.30 -10.56
CA PRO A 34 3.49 -2.08 -9.13
C PRO A 34 2.39 -1.24 -8.47
N GLU A 35 1.67 -0.45 -9.26
CA GLU A 35 0.53 0.34 -8.81
C GLU A 35 -0.70 -0.54 -8.54
N GLU A 36 -0.94 -1.53 -9.39
CA GLU A 36 -2.01 -2.51 -9.21
C GLU A 36 -1.74 -3.40 -8.00
N GLU A 37 -0.50 -3.86 -7.82
CA GLU A 37 -0.11 -4.67 -6.65
C GLU A 37 -0.33 -3.93 -5.32
N ARG A 38 -0.07 -2.61 -5.28
CA ARG A 38 -0.29 -1.78 -4.09
C ARG A 38 -1.77 -1.64 -3.72
N ARG A 39 -2.67 -1.67 -4.70
CA ARG A 39 -4.14 -1.62 -4.49
C ARG A 39 -4.67 -2.95 -3.95
N THR A 40 -4.03 -4.05 -4.29
CA THR A 40 -4.45 -5.37 -3.78
C THR A 40 -4.12 -5.56 -2.31
N HIS A 41 -4.96 -6.33 -1.62
CA HIS A 41 -4.70 -6.74 -0.25
C HIS A 41 -3.42 -7.59 -0.19
N LYS A 42 -2.63 -7.47 0.89
CA LYS A 42 -1.36 -8.20 1.08
C LYS A 42 -1.43 -9.70 0.80
N LYS A 43 -2.59 -10.32 1.06
CA LYS A 43 -2.82 -11.76 0.80
C LYS A 43 -3.20 -12.13 -0.65
N LYS A 44 -3.50 -11.15 -1.50
CA LYS A 44 -3.97 -11.34 -2.88
C LYS A 44 -2.95 -10.90 -3.92
N ARG A 45 -1.76 -10.51 -3.48
CA ARG A 45 -0.64 -10.20 -4.37
C ARG A 45 -0.09 -11.48 -4.98
N LEU A 46 0.58 -11.34 -6.13
CA LEU A 46 1.26 -12.43 -6.81
C LEU A 46 2.21 -13.15 -5.86
N VAL A 47 3.02 -12.37 -5.12
CA VAL A 47 3.84 -12.86 -4.02
C VAL A 47 3.36 -12.25 -2.71
N GLN A 48 3.18 -13.11 -1.71
CA GLN A 48 2.74 -12.73 -0.39
C GLN A 48 3.88 -11.99 0.34
N CYS A 49 3.65 -10.74 0.72
CA CYS A 49 4.59 -9.96 1.52
C CYS A 49 3.86 -9.13 2.59
N PRO A 50 4.43 -8.98 3.79
CA PRO A 50 3.81 -8.14 4.81
C PRO A 50 3.95 -6.65 4.47
N ASN A 51 2.98 -5.86 4.94
CA ASN A 51 3.00 -4.39 4.80
C ASN A 51 3.71 -3.70 5.99
N SER A 52 4.15 -4.46 6.99
CA SER A 52 4.85 -3.96 8.16
C SER A 52 6.35 -3.81 7.91
N TYR A 53 6.99 -2.93 8.67
CA TYR A 53 8.41 -2.61 8.51
C TYR A 53 8.98 -2.17 9.86
N PHE A 54 10.29 -2.31 10.01
CA PHE A 54 11.03 -1.66 11.08
C PHE A 54 11.47 -0.27 10.63
N MET A 55 11.49 0.67 11.55
CA MET A 55 11.96 2.03 11.33
C MET A 55 12.88 2.46 12.46
N ASP A 56 13.82 3.34 12.15
CA ASP A 56 14.72 3.90 13.15
C ASP A 56 14.17 5.22 13.62
N VAL A 57 13.85 5.30 14.90
CA VAL A 57 13.35 6.53 15.53
C VAL A 57 14.48 7.14 16.34
N LYS A 58 14.82 8.39 16.06
CA LYS A 58 15.69 9.21 16.92
C LYS A 58 14.85 9.91 17.96
N CYS A 59 15.21 9.71 19.22
CA CYS A 59 14.58 10.41 20.33
C CYS A 59 15.04 11.88 20.38
N PRO A 60 14.13 12.84 20.66
CA PRO A 60 14.47 14.27 20.77
C PRO A 60 15.39 14.62 21.96
N GLY A 61 15.40 13.80 23.03
CA GLY A 61 16.21 14.07 24.22
C GLY A 61 17.56 13.34 24.23
N CYS A 62 17.55 12.02 23.99
CA CYS A 62 18.74 11.17 24.11
C CYS A 62 19.59 11.13 22.81
N TYR A 63 19.07 11.60 21.66
CA TYR A 63 19.63 11.47 20.29
C TYR A 63 20.05 10.04 19.87
N LYS A 64 19.79 9.04 20.71
CA LYS A 64 20.00 7.63 20.42
C LYS A 64 18.96 7.15 19.42
N ILE A 65 19.41 6.29 18.51
CA ILE A 65 18.57 5.62 17.52
C ILE A 65 18.02 4.34 18.16
N THR A 66 16.72 4.15 18.08
CA THR A 66 16.05 2.92 18.49
C THR A 66 15.22 2.37 17.33
N THR A 67 15.36 1.08 17.05
CA THR A 67 14.55 0.38 16.04
C THR A 67 13.15 0.11 16.59
N VAL A 68 12.12 0.61 15.92
CA VAL A 68 10.70 0.47 16.29
C VAL A 68 9.94 -0.26 15.20
N PHE A 69 9.03 -1.16 15.58
CA PHE A 69 8.14 -1.83 14.64
C PHE A 69 6.94 -0.94 14.27
N SER A 70 6.56 -0.90 12.99
CA SER A 70 5.51 0.01 12.53
C SER A 70 4.11 -0.23 13.10
N HIS A 71 3.83 -1.45 13.55
CA HIS A 71 2.57 -1.83 14.21
C HIS A 71 2.84 -2.36 15.63
N ALA A 72 3.70 -1.67 16.38
CA ALA A 72 4.03 -2.05 17.75
C ALA A 72 2.77 -2.17 18.63
N GLN A 73 2.63 -3.29 19.34
CA GLN A 73 1.53 -3.55 20.27
C GLN A 73 1.81 -3.03 21.69
N THR A 74 3.08 -2.85 22.02
CA THR A 74 3.53 -2.35 23.32
C THR A 74 4.04 -0.92 23.20
N VAL A 75 4.02 -0.19 24.31
CA VAL A 75 4.66 1.12 24.41
C VAL A 75 6.17 0.93 24.32
N VAL A 76 6.83 1.65 23.39
CA VAL A 76 8.28 1.58 23.20
C VAL A 76 8.95 2.78 23.85
N LEU A 77 9.99 2.52 24.64
CA LEU A 77 10.73 3.52 25.43
C LEU A 77 12.16 3.69 24.88
N CYS A 78 12.74 4.92 24.92
CA CYS A 78 14.19 5.10 24.67
C CYS A 78 14.98 4.40 25.78
N VAL A 79 16.00 3.62 25.40
CA VAL A 79 16.91 2.94 26.35
C VAL A 79 17.70 3.92 27.23
N GLY A 80 17.89 5.17 26.79
CA GLY A 80 18.67 6.18 27.50
C GLY A 80 17.86 7.11 28.42
N CYS A 81 16.71 7.62 27.97
CA CYS A 81 15.94 8.64 28.69
C CYS A 81 14.55 8.17 29.15
N SER A 82 14.21 6.89 28.94
CA SER A 82 12.92 6.28 29.30
C SER A 82 11.68 7.02 28.77
N THR A 83 11.87 7.91 27.78
CA THR A 83 10.80 8.66 27.15
C THR A 83 10.01 7.74 26.22
N VAL A 84 8.69 7.91 26.20
CA VAL A 84 7.79 7.21 25.30
C VAL A 84 8.04 7.66 23.86
N LEU A 85 8.39 6.72 22.99
CA LEU A 85 8.65 6.98 21.56
C LEU A 85 7.43 6.72 20.70
N CYS A 86 6.67 5.68 21.02
CA CYS A 86 5.41 5.39 20.35
C CYS A 86 4.36 4.80 21.28
N GLN A 87 3.11 5.09 21.00
CA GLN A 87 1.93 4.51 21.62
C GLN A 87 1.29 3.48 20.67
N PRO A 88 0.89 2.31 21.17
CA PRO A 88 0.21 1.31 20.36
C PRO A 88 -1.18 1.80 19.94
N THR A 89 -1.56 1.46 18.72
CA THR A 89 -2.91 1.70 18.18
C THR A 89 -3.41 0.43 17.49
N GLY A 90 -4.66 0.40 17.05
CA GLY A 90 -5.19 -0.71 16.23
C GLY A 90 -4.52 -0.85 14.85
N GLY A 91 -3.72 0.13 14.42
CA GLY A 91 -3.05 0.16 13.13
C GLY A 91 -1.56 0.49 13.27
N LYS A 92 -1.12 1.54 12.58
CA LYS A 92 0.27 2.03 12.73
C LYS A 92 0.45 2.68 14.09
N ALA A 93 1.55 2.39 14.75
CA ALA A 93 1.88 2.98 16.05
C ALA A 93 1.95 4.51 15.93
N ARG A 94 1.44 5.21 16.95
CA ARG A 94 1.46 6.68 17.02
C ARG A 94 2.81 7.11 17.60
N LEU A 95 3.61 7.83 16.83
CA LEU A 95 4.89 8.37 17.30
C LEU A 95 4.68 9.63 18.14
N THR A 96 5.58 9.86 19.09
CA THR A 96 5.63 11.09 19.87
C THR A 96 6.10 12.26 19.00
N GLU A 97 5.47 13.41 19.18
CA GLU A 97 5.81 14.66 18.49
C GLU A 97 7.30 15.00 18.68
N GLY A 98 7.97 15.45 17.60
CA GLY A 98 9.40 15.79 17.64
C GLY A 98 10.37 14.62 17.47
N SER A 99 9.88 13.39 17.25
CA SER A 99 10.74 12.24 16.93
C SER A 99 11.07 12.19 15.43
N PHE A 100 12.34 12.04 15.08
CA PHE A 100 12.76 11.92 13.67
C PHE A 100 12.77 10.46 13.23
N VAL A 101 12.15 10.18 12.09
CA VAL A 101 12.08 8.83 11.51
C VAL A 101 13.10 8.71 10.39
N PHE A 102 14.04 7.78 10.54
CA PHE A 102 14.91 7.31 9.49
C PHE A 102 14.35 5.98 8.98
N LEU A 103 13.85 5.97 7.75
CA LEU A 103 13.38 4.75 7.12
C LEU A 103 14.58 3.92 6.67
N LEU A 104 15.05 3.00 7.51
CA LEU A 104 15.93 1.92 7.05
C LEU A 104 15.11 1.01 6.15
N LYS A 105 15.39 1.04 4.84
CA LYS A 105 14.64 0.29 3.83
C LYS A 105 14.90 -1.23 3.84
N LEU A 106 15.64 -1.79 4.80
CA LEU A 106 16.21 -3.15 4.65
C LEU A 106 15.98 -4.07 5.85
N ARG A 107 14.72 -4.22 6.26
CA ARG A 107 14.26 -5.46 6.92
C ARG A 107 12.73 -5.53 6.85
N GLN A 108 12.23 -5.94 5.69
CA GLN A 108 10.89 -6.52 5.62
C GLN A 108 11.00 -7.88 6.31
N VAL A 109 10.22 -8.07 7.38
CA VAL A 109 10.03 -9.39 8.03
C VAL A 109 9.41 -10.35 7.04
#